data_AF-A0AA50J069-F1
#
_entry.id   AF-A0AA50J069-F1
#
_cell.length_a   1.000
_cell.length_b   1.000
_cell.length_c   1.000
_cell.angle_alpha   90.00
_cell.angle_beta   90.00
_cell.angle_gamma   90.00
#
_symmetry.space_group_name_H-M   'P 1'
#
loop_
_entity.id
_entity.type
_entity.pdbx_description
1 polymer ?
#
loop_
_entity_poly.entity_id
_entity_poly.type
_entity_poly.pdbx_seq_one_letter_code
_entity_poly.pdbx_strand_id
1 'polypeptide(L)'
;KLILPFLDIELHTYDLGIEYRDKTEDQVTIDCAEAIKKYNVGIKCATITPDEKRVEEFKLKKMWKSPNGTIRNILGGTVFREAIICKNIPRLVTGWEKPIIIGRHAHADQYKATDFVVPGEGKLELVFTPANGEPIRHVVNDFKGAGVALGMYNTDASIIDFAH
;
A
#
# COMPACT_ATOMS: atom_id res chain seq x y z
N LYS A 1 26.81 -14.25 10.38
CA LYS A 1 25.87 -13.57 11.32
C LYS A 1 26.33 -12.13 11.45
N LEU A 2 25.48 -11.13 11.15
CA LEU A 2 25.91 -9.72 11.00
C LEU A 2 25.39 -8.76 12.09
N ILE A 3 24.37 -9.13 12.87
CA ILE A 3 23.77 -8.24 13.88
C ILE A 3 23.91 -8.82 15.29
N LEU A 4 23.21 -9.91 15.61
CA LEU A 4 23.13 -10.47 16.98
C LEU A 4 24.46 -10.81 17.68
N PRO A 5 25.56 -11.19 16.99
CA PRO A 5 26.85 -11.35 17.66
C PRO A 5 27.44 -10.06 18.23
N PHE A 6 26.92 -8.90 17.80
CA PHE A 6 27.47 -7.57 18.11
C PHE A 6 26.47 -6.66 18.83
N LEU A 7 25.20 -7.06 18.94
CA LEU A 7 24.14 -6.28 19.59
C LEU A 7 23.29 -7.19 20.47
N ASP A 8 23.15 -6.81 21.73
CA ASP A 8 22.10 -7.32 22.62
C ASP A 8 20.88 -6.40 22.51
N ILE A 9 19.82 -6.89 21.85
CA ILE A 9 18.63 -6.11 21.50
C ILE A 9 17.38 -6.96 21.59
N GLU A 10 16.33 -6.39 22.18
CA GLU A 10 15.01 -7.00 22.19
C GLU A 10 14.36 -6.91 20.80
N LEU A 11 13.93 -8.05 20.28
CA LEU A 11 13.28 -8.15 18.97
C LEU A 11 11.85 -8.65 19.13
N HIS A 12 10.87 -7.75 19.00
CA HIS A 12 9.48 -8.13 18.82
C HIS A 12 9.26 -8.66 17.40
N THR A 13 9.18 -9.98 17.26
CA THR A 13 9.15 -10.66 15.95
C THR A 13 7.71 -10.99 15.55
N TYR A 14 7.33 -10.60 14.33
CA TYR A 14 6.03 -10.91 13.72
C TYR A 14 6.26 -11.63 12.40
N ASP A 15 5.72 -12.85 12.26
CA ASP A 15 5.83 -13.61 11.03
C ASP A 15 4.81 -13.12 9.99
N LEU A 16 5.28 -12.37 9.00
CA LEU A 16 4.47 -11.89 7.88
C LEU A 16 4.56 -12.82 6.65
N GLY A 17 5.05 -14.05 6.82
CA GLY A 17 5.03 -15.11 5.82
C GLY A 17 3.60 -15.40 5.36
N ILE A 18 3.42 -15.74 4.09
CA ILE A 18 2.08 -15.85 3.48
C ILE A 18 1.21 -16.91 4.16
N GLU A 19 1.80 -18.02 4.60
CA GLU A 19 1.10 -19.10 5.31
C GLU A 19 0.65 -18.67 6.71
N TYR A 20 1.50 -17.96 7.47
CA TYR A 20 1.15 -17.49 8.80
C TYR A 20 0.12 -16.35 8.76
N ARG A 21 0.22 -15.49 7.75
CA ARG A 21 -0.83 -14.51 7.44
C ARG A 21 -2.16 -15.19 7.14
N ASP A 22 -2.17 -16.22 6.29
CA ASP A 22 -3.39 -16.96 5.96
C ASP A 22 -4.00 -17.65 7.18
N LYS A 23 -3.15 -18.27 8.02
CA LYS A 23 -3.54 -18.91 9.28
C LYS A 23 -4.21 -17.92 10.25
N THR A 24 -3.66 -16.72 10.36
CA THR A 24 -4.14 -15.66 11.29
C THR A 24 -5.18 -14.73 10.67
N GLU A 25 -5.66 -15.04 9.46
CA GLU A 25 -6.58 -14.19 8.72
C GLU A 25 -6.08 -12.75 8.52
N ASP A 26 -4.77 -12.63 8.34
CA ASP A 26 -3.99 -11.41 8.20
C ASP A 26 -3.93 -10.51 9.45
N GLN A 27 -4.42 -10.99 10.59
CA GLN A 27 -4.37 -10.26 11.86
C GLN A 27 -2.93 -9.95 12.30
N VAL A 28 -1.98 -10.87 12.05
CA VAL A 28 -0.55 -10.65 12.35
C VAL A 28 0.01 -9.39 11.69
N THR A 29 -0.50 -9.02 10.50
CA THR A 29 -0.06 -7.81 9.78
C THR A 29 -0.54 -6.54 10.49
N ILE A 30 -1.74 -6.57 11.08
CA ILE A 30 -2.30 -5.47 11.86
C ILE A 30 -1.53 -5.35 13.18
N ASP A 31 -1.33 -6.48 13.88
CA ASP A 31 -0.61 -6.51 15.15
C ASP A 31 0.83 -6.00 15.00
N CYS A 32 1.49 -6.36 13.89
CA CYS A 32 2.81 -5.84 13.53
C CYS A 32 2.79 -4.31 13.35
N ALA A 33 1.78 -3.77 12.66
CA ALA A 33 1.68 -2.32 12.46
C ALA A 33 1.44 -1.57 13.78
N GLU A 34 0.58 -2.09 14.66
CA GLU A 34 0.32 -1.50 15.97
C GLU A 34 1.56 -1.61 16.90
N ALA A 35 2.34 -2.68 16.79
CA ALA A 35 3.62 -2.80 17.47
C ALA A 35 4.62 -1.74 16.98
N ILE A 36 4.68 -1.48 15.67
CA ILE A 36 5.53 -0.41 15.13
C ILE A 36 5.08 0.96 15.65
N LYS A 37 3.76 1.23 15.78
CA LYS A 37 3.30 2.46 16.44
C LYS A 37 3.76 2.56 17.88
N LYS A 38 3.69 1.45 18.63
CA LYS A 38 4.08 1.41 20.04
C LYS A 38 5.59 1.62 20.23
N TYR A 39 6.42 1.02 19.39
CA TYR A 39 7.88 0.98 19.53
C TYR A 39 8.64 1.91 18.56
N ASN A 40 7.92 2.64 17.71
CA ASN A 40 8.39 3.62 16.71
C ASN A 40 9.25 3.09 15.55
N VAL A 41 9.98 1.99 15.72
CA VAL A 41 10.93 1.47 14.72
C VAL A 41 10.53 0.06 14.29
N GLY A 42 10.50 -0.17 12.98
CA GLY A 42 10.24 -1.48 12.39
C GLY A 42 11.23 -1.80 11.28
N ILE A 43 11.66 -3.07 11.21
CA ILE A 43 12.46 -3.61 10.11
C ILE A 43 11.66 -4.74 9.49
N LYS A 44 11.43 -4.69 8.18
CA LYS A 44 10.53 -5.61 7.50
C LYS A 44 11.22 -6.30 6.32
N CYS A 45 11.11 -7.63 6.27
CA CYS A 45 11.47 -8.42 5.09
C CYS A 45 10.44 -8.27 3.97
N ALA A 46 10.86 -8.53 2.72
CA ALA A 46 9.95 -8.58 1.58
C ALA A 46 8.88 -9.69 1.79
N THR A 47 7.65 -9.43 1.35
CA THR A 47 6.50 -10.32 1.56
C THR A 47 5.69 -10.46 0.28
N ILE A 48 5.05 -11.63 0.10
CA ILE A 48 4.16 -11.91 -1.02
C ILE A 48 2.87 -11.10 -0.86
N THR A 49 2.44 -10.46 -1.96
CA THR A 49 1.05 -10.01 -2.15
C THR A 49 0.45 -11.01 -3.12
N PRO A 50 -0.48 -11.88 -2.70
CA PRO A 50 -0.92 -13.00 -3.53
C PRO A 50 -1.79 -12.49 -4.69
N ASP A 51 -1.54 -13.03 -5.88
CA ASP A 51 -2.45 -13.05 -7.03
C ASP A 51 -3.18 -14.41 -7.08
N GLU A 52 -3.99 -14.65 -8.12
CA GLU A 52 -4.73 -15.90 -8.29
C GLU A 52 -3.81 -17.12 -8.29
N LYS A 53 -2.64 -17.02 -8.93
CA LYS A 53 -1.66 -18.12 -8.97
C LYS A 53 -1.08 -18.41 -7.60
N ARG A 54 -0.78 -17.37 -6.80
CA ARG A 54 -0.28 -17.54 -5.44
C ARG A 54 -1.35 -18.08 -4.50
N VAL A 55 -2.62 -17.75 -4.71
CA VAL A 55 -3.75 -18.37 -3.97
C VAL A 55 -3.78 -19.87 -4.23
N GLU A 56 -3.65 -20.30 -5.48
CA GLU A 56 -3.59 -21.73 -5.84
C GLU A 56 -2.32 -22.42 -5.30
N GLU A 57 -1.15 -21.82 -5.50
CA GLU A 57 0.15 -22.36 -5.08
C GLU A 57 0.22 -22.62 -3.58
N PHE A 58 -0.24 -21.66 -2.78
CA PHE A 58 -0.18 -21.74 -1.32
C PHE A 58 -1.50 -22.20 -0.68
N LYS A 59 -2.52 -22.54 -1.48
CA LYS A 59 -3.86 -22.95 -1.02
C LYS A 59 -4.48 -21.97 -0.01
N LEU A 60 -4.39 -20.68 -0.32
CA LEU A 60 -4.84 -19.60 0.57
C LEU A 60 -6.36 -19.58 0.68
N LYS A 61 -6.88 -19.17 1.85
CA LYS A 61 -8.32 -18.96 2.07
C LYS A 61 -8.92 -17.92 1.12
N LYS A 62 -8.15 -16.87 0.82
CA LYS A 62 -8.52 -15.80 -0.11
C LYS A 62 -7.29 -15.02 -0.58
N MET A 63 -7.50 -14.15 -1.56
CA MET A 63 -6.50 -13.17 -2.00
C MET A 63 -6.32 -12.08 -0.93
N TRP A 64 -5.31 -12.22 -0.08
CA TRP A 64 -5.00 -11.25 0.97
C TRP A 64 -4.44 -9.94 0.41
N LYS A 65 -4.73 -8.83 1.09
CA LYS A 65 -4.18 -7.51 0.74
C LYS A 65 -2.67 -7.47 0.94
N SER A 66 -1.99 -6.49 0.35
CA SER A 66 -0.54 -6.35 0.52
C SER A 66 -0.17 -5.96 1.95
N PRO A 67 0.75 -6.65 2.64
CA PRO A 67 1.22 -6.26 3.98
C PRO A 67 1.79 -4.85 4.01
N ASN A 68 2.53 -4.48 2.96
CA ASN A 68 3.09 -3.13 2.83
C ASN A 68 1.99 -2.07 2.77
N GLY A 69 0.88 -2.38 2.08
CA GLY A 69 -0.29 -1.50 2.00
C GLY A 69 -1.00 -1.39 3.34
N THR A 70 -1.24 -2.53 4.00
CA THR A 70 -1.90 -2.57 5.33
C THR A 70 -1.11 -1.79 6.38
N ILE A 71 0.19 -2.10 6.55
CA ILE A 71 1.05 -1.43 7.54
C ILE A 71 1.08 0.07 7.28
N ARG A 72 1.27 0.49 6.03
CA ARG A 72 1.31 1.91 5.68
C ARG A 72 -0.01 2.62 5.92
N ASN A 73 -1.14 1.97 5.66
CA ASN A 73 -2.44 2.57 5.93
C ASN A 73 -2.67 2.79 7.42
N ILE A 74 -2.11 1.92 8.27
CA ILE A 74 -2.22 2.00 9.72
C ILE A 74 -1.25 3.05 10.29
N LEU A 75 0.00 3.08 9.79
CA LEU A 75 1.04 4.01 10.26
C LEU A 75 0.91 5.43 9.67
N GLY A 76 0.37 5.56 8.46
CA GLY A 76 0.46 6.78 7.66
C GLY A 76 1.87 7.01 7.10
N GLY A 77 2.08 8.23 6.58
CA GLY A 77 3.39 8.74 6.21
C GLY A 77 3.88 8.48 4.78
N THR A 78 5.13 8.90 4.55
CA THR A 78 5.79 8.95 3.24
C THR A 78 6.83 7.84 3.12
N VAL A 79 6.88 7.17 1.96
CA VAL A 79 7.96 6.22 1.67
C VAL A 79 9.07 6.95 0.93
N PHE A 80 10.24 7.04 1.57
CA PHE A 80 11.47 7.53 0.93
C PHE A 80 12.25 6.35 0.36
N ARG A 81 12.71 6.51 -0.89
CA ARG A 81 13.61 5.56 -1.55
C ARG A 81 14.90 6.26 -1.91
N GLU A 82 16.01 5.69 -1.47
CA GLU A 82 17.36 6.17 -1.76
C GLU A 82 18.20 5.05 -2.38
N ALA A 83 19.02 5.40 -3.35
CA ALA A 83 19.94 4.48 -3.99
C ALA A 83 21.23 4.33 -3.17
N ILE A 84 21.68 3.09 -2.95
CA ILE A 84 23.01 2.81 -2.39
C ILE A 84 24.03 2.94 -3.54
N ILE A 85 24.91 3.95 -3.46
CA ILE A 85 25.90 4.23 -4.51
C ILE A 85 27.19 3.46 -4.25
N CYS A 86 27.59 2.61 -5.19
CA CYS A 86 28.86 1.90 -5.18
C CYS A 86 29.82 2.51 -6.21
N LYS A 87 31.03 2.88 -5.79
CA LYS A 87 32.04 3.54 -6.67
C LYS A 87 32.40 2.72 -7.91
N ASN A 88 32.34 1.39 -7.82
CA ASN A 88 32.71 0.45 -8.87
C ASN A 88 31.53 0.00 -9.75
N ILE A 89 30.33 0.54 -9.56
CA ILE A 89 29.15 0.21 -10.37
C ILE A 89 28.82 1.45 -11.24
N PRO A 90 28.93 1.36 -12.57
CA PRO A 90 28.66 2.50 -13.46
C PRO A 90 27.17 2.84 -13.46
N ARG A 91 26.88 4.15 -13.62
CA ARG A 91 25.52 4.68 -13.67
C ARG A 91 25.01 4.73 -15.11
N LEU A 92 23.74 4.36 -15.32
CA LEU A 92 23.10 4.43 -16.64
C LEU A 92 22.88 5.89 -17.09
N VAL A 93 22.48 6.76 -16.16
CA VAL A 93 22.36 8.20 -16.40
C VAL A 93 23.63 8.86 -15.89
N THR A 94 24.53 9.20 -16.81
CA THR A 94 25.91 9.60 -16.51
C THR A 94 26.02 10.93 -15.76
N GLY A 95 25.05 11.84 -15.93
CA GLY A 95 25.02 13.14 -15.23
C GLY A 95 24.53 13.08 -13.78
N TRP A 96 24.05 11.94 -13.29
CA TRP A 96 23.51 11.83 -11.93
C TRP A 96 24.62 11.53 -10.93
N GLU A 97 25.24 12.57 -10.38
CA GLU A 97 26.37 12.43 -9.45
C GLU A 97 25.97 12.17 -7.99
N LYS A 98 24.78 12.59 -7.58
CA LYS A 98 24.24 12.46 -6.21
C LYS A 98 23.00 11.55 -6.20
N PRO A 99 22.62 10.97 -5.04
CA PRO A 99 21.37 10.23 -4.90
C PRO A 99 20.17 11.11 -5.26
N ILE A 100 19.19 10.52 -5.94
CA ILE A 100 17.87 11.11 -6.12
C ILE A 100 16.94 10.36 -5.17
N ILE A 101 16.35 11.11 -4.23
CA ILE A 101 15.42 10.57 -3.26
C ILE A 101 14.00 10.75 -3.79
N ILE A 102 13.23 9.66 -3.83
CA ILE A 102 11.83 9.70 -4.22
C ILE A 102 10.97 9.62 -2.97
N GLY A 103 10.31 10.72 -2.63
CA GLY A 103 9.22 10.76 -1.65
C GLY A 103 7.92 10.36 -2.33
N ARG A 104 7.35 9.21 -1.97
CA ARG A 104 6.09 8.73 -2.54
C ARG A 104 4.97 8.91 -1.53
N HIS A 105 3.97 9.74 -1.88
CA HIS A 105 2.69 9.76 -1.16
C HIS A 105 2.00 8.43 -1.36
N ALA A 106 1.66 7.79 -0.26
CA ALA A 106 1.36 6.38 -0.30
C ALA A 106 0.08 6.06 0.47
N HIS A 107 -0.91 6.94 0.30
CA HIS A 107 -2.26 6.84 0.84
C HIS A 107 -3.30 7.02 -0.27
N ALA A 108 -4.40 6.26 -0.18
CA ALA A 108 -5.57 6.34 -1.05
C ALA A 108 -5.27 6.29 -2.56
N ASP A 109 -5.87 7.19 -3.36
CA ASP A 109 -5.82 7.18 -4.82
C ASP A 109 -6.16 5.79 -5.40
N GLN A 110 -5.51 5.39 -6.50
CA GLN A 110 -5.69 4.06 -7.10
C GLN A 110 -5.45 2.88 -6.12
N TYR A 111 -4.73 3.09 -5.01
CA TYR A 111 -4.45 2.01 -4.05
C TYR A 111 -5.63 1.69 -3.14
N LYS A 112 -6.64 2.57 -3.07
CA LYS A 112 -7.91 2.35 -2.36
C LYS A 112 -9.12 2.68 -3.22
N ALA A 113 -8.92 2.67 -4.54
CA ALA A 113 -10.01 2.94 -5.46
C ALA A 113 -11.02 1.78 -5.45
N THR A 114 -12.23 2.08 -5.88
CA THR A 114 -13.23 1.09 -6.24
C THR A 114 -13.36 1.07 -7.74
N ASP A 115 -13.22 -0.11 -8.33
CA ASP A 115 -13.36 -0.34 -9.76
C ASP A 115 -14.31 -1.51 -10.04
N PHE A 116 -14.85 -1.50 -11.26
CA PHE A 116 -15.66 -2.60 -11.77
C PHE A 116 -15.75 -2.56 -13.29
N VAL A 117 -16.13 -3.69 -13.87
CA VAL A 117 -16.48 -3.80 -15.29
C VAL A 117 -17.91 -3.30 -15.47
N VAL A 118 -18.09 -2.29 -16.31
CA VAL A 118 -19.40 -1.79 -16.71
C VAL A 118 -19.99 -2.79 -17.73
N PRO A 119 -21.13 -3.43 -17.45
CA PRO A 119 -21.61 -4.56 -18.26
C PRO A 119 -22.25 -4.15 -19.59
N GLY A 120 -22.64 -2.89 -19.76
CA GLY A 120 -23.38 -2.44 -20.93
C GLY A 120 -23.79 -0.96 -20.86
N GLU A 121 -24.78 -0.58 -21.67
CA GLU A 121 -25.32 0.79 -21.70
C GLU A 121 -25.85 1.24 -20.34
N GLY A 122 -25.58 2.49 -19.96
CA GLY A 122 -26.03 3.02 -18.68
C GLY A 122 -25.33 4.33 -18.29
N LYS A 123 -25.81 4.95 -17.21
CA LYS A 123 -25.21 6.17 -16.67
C LYS A 123 -24.34 5.84 -15.47
N LEU A 124 -23.09 6.32 -15.49
CA LEU A 124 -22.19 6.29 -14.35
C LEU A 124 -22.19 7.66 -13.66
N GLU A 125 -22.52 7.68 -12.38
CA GLU A 125 -22.51 8.89 -11.55
C GLU A 125 -21.54 8.72 -10.37
N LEU A 126 -20.87 9.81 -10.00
CA LEU A 126 -20.14 9.94 -8.74
C LEU A 126 -21.01 10.73 -7.77
N VAL A 127 -21.34 10.12 -6.63
CA VAL A 127 -22.26 10.70 -5.64
C VAL A 127 -21.57 10.81 -4.29
N PHE A 128 -21.48 12.02 -3.75
CA PHE A 128 -21.06 12.28 -2.39
C PHE A 128 -22.28 12.63 -1.53
N THR A 129 -22.52 11.85 -0.47
CA THR A 129 -23.65 12.08 0.46
C THR A 129 -23.09 12.67 1.75
N PRO A 130 -23.28 13.97 2.02
CA PRO A 130 -22.80 14.57 3.26
C PRO A 130 -23.65 14.11 4.45
N ALA A 131 -23.08 14.16 5.66
CA ALA A 131 -23.84 13.84 6.89
C ALA A 131 -25.01 14.83 7.13
N ASN A 132 -24.85 16.08 6.68
CA ASN A 132 -25.87 17.12 6.71
C ASN A 132 -25.85 17.85 5.36
N GLY A 133 -27.02 18.08 4.76
CA GLY A 133 -27.17 18.77 3.48
C GLY A 133 -27.50 17.84 2.31
N GLU A 134 -27.56 18.41 1.11
CA GLU A 134 -27.95 17.69 -0.11
C GLU A 134 -26.78 16.91 -0.72
N PRO A 135 -27.02 15.71 -1.32
CA PRO A 135 -26.01 14.98 -2.04
C PRO A 135 -25.44 15.76 -3.24
N ILE A 136 -24.11 15.70 -3.40
CA ILE A 136 -23.43 16.20 -4.59
C ILE A 136 -23.38 15.08 -5.63
N ARG A 137 -23.84 15.35 -6.86
CA ARG A 137 -23.88 14.38 -7.95
C ARG A 137 -23.17 14.92 -9.17
N HIS A 138 -22.29 14.11 -9.74
CA HIS A 138 -21.64 14.38 -11.03
C HIS A 138 -21.81 13.18 -11.95
N VAL A 139 -22.29 13.42 -13.17
CA VAL A 139 -22.27 12.39 -14.22
C VAL A 139 -20.84 12.24 -14.69
N VAL A 140 -20.30 11.03 -14.62
CA VAL A 140 -18.96 10.70 -15.11
C VAL A 140 -19.02 10.38 -16.59
N ASN A 141 -19.96 9.51 -16.99
CA ASN A 141 -20.15 9.10 -18.38
C ASN A 141 -21.54 8.48 -18.61
N ASP A 142 -22.07 8.64 -19.82
CA ASP A 142 -23.22 7.87 -20.33
C ASP A 142 -22.71 6.78 -21.29
N PHE A 143 -22.52 5.57 -20.76
CA PHE A 143 -22.05 4.41 -21.51
C PHE A 143 -23.04 4.00 -22.60
N LYS A 144 -22.50 3.76 -23.81
CA LYS A 144 -23.22 3.20 -24.98
C LYS A 144 -22.85 1.73 -25.24
N GLY A 145 -22.22 1.08 -24.26
CA GLY A 145 -21.74 -0.29 -24.34
C GLY A 145 -20.90 -0.63 -23.11
N ALA A 146 -20.35 -1.86 -23.08
CA ALA A 146 -19.50 -2.32 -21.98
C ALA A 146 -18.21 -1.50 -21.85
N GLY A 147 -17.64 -1.48 -20.65
CA GLY A 147 -16.41 -0.74 -20.34
C GLY A 147 -15.89 -1.01 -18.94
N VAL A 148 -15.14 -0.07 -18.38
CA VAL A 148 -14.63 -0.12 -17.00
C VAL A 148 -14.81 1.23 -16.33
N ALA A 149 -14.91 1.24 -15.01
CA ALA A 149 -15.02 2.45 -14.20
C ALA A 149 -14.11 2.36 -12.97
N LEU A 150 -13.60 3.51 -12.54
CA LEU A 150 -12.72 3.66 -11.37
C LEU A 150 -13.11 4.93 -10.61
N GLY A 151 -13.32 4.80 -9.31
CA GLY A 151 -13.49 5.91 -8.38
C GLY A 151 -12.41 5.90 -7.31
N MET A 152 -11.73 7.03 -7.10
CA MET A 152 -10.66 7.18 -6.11
C MET A 152 -10.85 8.45 -5.26
N TYR A 153 -10.15 8.52 -4.13
CA TYR A 153 -10.21 9.65 -3.20
C TYR A 153 -8.84 9.91 -2.56
N ASN A 154 -8.69 11.06 -1.91
CA ASN A 154 -7.64 11.34 -0.93
C ASN A 154 -8.21 12.28 0.14
N THR A 155 -7.42 12.65 1.14
CA THR A 155 -7.87 13.57 2.21
C THR A 155 -6.85 14.68 2.43
N ASP A 156 -7.33 15.87 2.80
CA ASP A 156 -6.46 17.02 3.08
C ASP A 156 -5.43 16.70 4.16
N ALA A 157 -5.84 16.03 5.26
CA ALA A 157 -4.94 15.61 6.32
C ALA A 157 -3.78 14.75 5.78
N SER A 158 -4.08 13.75 4.95
CA SER A 158 -3.09 12.88 4.31
C SER A 158 -2.15 13.63 3.37
N ILE A 159 -2.64 14.64 2.65
CA ILE A 159 -1.83 15.45 1.72
C ILE A 159 -0.92 16.43 2.48
N ILE A 160 -1.44 17.05 3.54
CA ILE A 160 -0.69 17.94 4.44
C ILE A 160 0.43 17.15 5.13
N ASP A 161 0.11 15.98 5.69
CA ASP A 161 1.08 15.08 6.33
C ASP A 161 2.18 14.60 5.37
N PHE A 162 1.87 14.50 4.07
CA PHE A 162 2.87 14.15 3.05
C PHE A 162 3.85 15.30 2.75
N ALA A 163 3.37 16.55 2.85
CA ALA A 163 4.15 17.73 2.50
C ALA A 163 5.07 18.22 3.64
N HIS A 164 4.72 17.92 4.90
CA HIS A 164 5.53 18.25 6.09
C HIS A 164 6.74 17.34 6.28
#